data_AF-A0A659U8U0-F1
#
_entry.id   AF-A0A659U8U0-F1
#
_cell.length_a   1.000
_cell.length_b   1.000
_cell.length_c   1.000
_cell.angle_alpha   90.00
_cell.angle_beta   90.00
_cell.angle_gamma   90.00
#
_symmetry.space_group_name_H-M   'P 1'
#
loop_
_entity.id
_entity.type
_entity.pdbx_description
1 polymer ?
#
loop_
_entity_poly.entity_id
_entity_poly.type
_entity_poly.pdbx_seq_one_letter_code
_entity_poly.pdbx_strand_id
1 'polypeptide(L)'
;MTVYRPPITMTMSIIHRITGGALYFGTLLVAVWLMAAASSQATFDWVNWAFGTWLGRLILFGYTWALMHHMLGGVRHLVWDTGAGLEK
;
A
#
# COMPACT_ATOMS: atom_id res chain seq x y z
N MET A 1 8.33 -24.19 0.54
CA MET A 1 9.36 -23.13 0.52
C MET A 1 10.58 -23.43 1.41
N THR A 2 10.69 -24.61 2.02
CA THR A 2 11.80 -24.92 2.97
C THR A 2 13.13 -25.27 2.29
N VAL A 3 13.11 -25.67 1.02
CA VAL A 3 14.30 -26.13 0.27
C VAL A 3 14.81 -25.06 -0.71
N TYR A 4 13.92 -24.22 -1.27
CA TYR A 4 14.28 -23.20 -2.26
C TYR A 4 14.59 -21.86 -1.60
N ARG A 5 15.75 -21.25 -1.92
CA ARG A 5 16.13 -19.91 -1.46
C ARG A 5 15.66 -18.85 -2.46
N PRO A 6 14.64 -18.03 -2.13
CA PRO A 6 14.13 -17.05 -3.06
C PRO A 6 15.16 -15.95 -3.33
N PRO A 7 15.50 -15.66 -4.60
CA PRO A 7 16.30 -14.49 -4.92
C PRO A 7 15.53 -13.20 -4.61
N ILE A 8 16.25 -12.10 -4.41
CA ILE A 8 15.64 -10.81 -4.01
C ILE A 8 14.56 -10.34 -4.99
N THR A 9 14.74 -10.60 -6.30
CA THR A 9 13.76 -10.26 -7.34
C THR A 9 12.44 -10.99 -7.16
N MET A 10 12.48 -12.28 -6.76
CA MET A 10 11.28 -13.07 -6.45
C MET A 10 10.60 -12.54 -5.19
N THR A 11 11.36 -12.31 -4.11
CA THR A 11 10.82 -11.75 -2.86
C THR A 11 10.12 -10.42 -3.12
N MET A 12 10.73 -9.53 -3.91
CA MET A 12 10.14 -8.24 -4.29
C MET A 12 8.84 -8.41 -5.10
N SER A 13 8.75 -9.41 -5.97
CA SER A 13 7.50 -9.70 -6.71
C SER A 13 6.39 -10.20 -5.78
N ILE A 14 6.71 -11.06 -4.80
CA ILE A 14 5.74 -11.54 -3.81
C ILE A 14 5.22 -10.37 -2.97
N ILE A 15 6.12 -9.52 -2.45
CA ILE A 15 5.73 -8.34 -1.67
C ILE A 15 4.89 -7.37 -2.53
N HIS A 16 5.22 -7.16 -3.81
CA HIS A 16 4.42 -6.33 -4.70
C HIS A 16 2.96 -6.83 -4.84
N ARG A 17 2.75 -8.15 -4.91
CA ARG A 17 1.40 -8.74 -4.95
C ARG A 17 0.66 -8.60 -3.62
N ILE A 18 1.34 -8.86 -2.49
CA ILE A 18 0.76 -8.73 -1.15
C ILE A 18 0.34 -7.27 -0.91
N THR A 19 1.23 -6.31 -1.21
CA THR A 19 0.93 -4.88 -1.08
C THR A 19 -0.21 -4.44 -1.99
N GLY A 20 -0.30 -4.95 -3.23
CA GLY A 20 -1.44 -4.72 -4.10
C GLY A 20 -2.76 -5.22 -3.49
N GLY A 21 -2.77 -6.43 -2.93
CA GLY A 21 -3.92 -6.98 -2.19
C GLY A 21 -4.29 -6.14 -0.96
N ALA A 22 -3.31 -5.71 -0.18
CA ALA A 22 -3.53 -4.84 0.98
C ALA A 22 -4.14 -3.47 0.59
N LEU A 23 -3.72 -2.89 -0.53
CA LEU A 23 -4.21 -1.61 -1.01
C LEU A 23 -5.67 -1.64 -1.45
N TYR A 24 -6.21 -2.77 -1.93
CA TYR A 24 -7.65 -2.90 -2.19
C TYR A 24 -8.47 -2.59 -0.93
N PHE A 25 -8.08 -3.16 0.22
CA PHE A 25 -8.73 -2.87 1.49
C PHE A 25 -8.36 -1.48 2.02
N GLY A 26 -7.10 -1.08 1.89
CA GLY A 26 -6.62 0.22 2.34
C GLY A 26 -7.31 1.41 1.65
N THR A 27 -7.74 1.24 0.40
CA THR A 27 -8.50 2.27 -0.34
C THR A 27 -9.84 2.59 0.35
N LEU A 28 -10.43 1.63 1.10
CA LEU A 28 -11.62 1.89 1.91
C LEU A 28 -11.34 2.91 3.01
N LEU A 29 -10.12 2.96 3.58
CA LEU A 29 -9.75 3.95 4.58
C LEU A 29 -9.80 5.37 4.00
N VAL A 30 -9.28 5.53 2.79
CA VAL A 30 -9.33 6.82 2.06
C VAL A 30 -10.77 7.18 1.72
N ALA A 31 -11.57 6.22 1.25
CA ALA A 31 -12.99 6.44 0.95
C ALA A 31 -13.77 6.88 2.19
N VAL A 32 -13.60 6.20 3.33
CA VAL A 32 -14.22 6.57 4.61
C VAL A 32 -13.82 7.98 5.03
N TRP A 33 -12.53 8.32 4.92
CA TRP A 33 -12.04 9.65 5.27
C TRP A 33 -12.64 10.75 4.38
N LEU A 34 -12.70 10.53 3.07
CA LEU A 34 -13.31 11.47 2.12
C LEU A 34 -14.83 11.62 2.33
N MET A 35 -15.55 10.51 2.55
CA MET A 35 -16.97 10.55 2.85
C MET A 35 -17.26 11.30 4.16
N ALA A 36 -16.43 11.10 5.19
CA ALA A 36 -16.56 11.83 6.45
C ALA A 36 -16.31 13.33 6.26
N ALA A 37 -15.26 13.69 5.49
CA ALA A 37 -14.95 15.07 5.16
C ALA A 37 -16.08 15.78 4.38
N ALA A 38 -16.84 15.03 3.57
CA ALA A 38 -17.97 15.55 2.81
C ALA A 38 -19.31 15.51 3.57
N SER A 39 -19.37 14.94 4.78
CA SER A 39 -20.62 14.71 5.51
C SER A 39 -20.91 15.80 6.53
N SER A 40 -20.21 15.81 7.66
CA SER A 40 -20.41 16.78 8.74
C SER A 40 -19.14 16.94 9.56
N GLN A 41 -19.00 18.09 10.24
CA GLN A 41 -17.87 18.35 11.12
C GLN A 41 -17.72 17.27 12.19
N ALA A 42 -18.82 16.88 12.86
CA ALA A 42 -18.81 15.87 13.90
C ALA A 42 -18.32 14.50 13.38
N THR A 43 -18.79 14.08 12.20
CA THR A 43 -18.35 12.83 11.56
C THR A 43 -16.86 12.88 11.22
N PHE A 44 -16.40 14.00 10.67
CA PHE A 44 -15.01 14.17 10.29
C PHE A 44 -14.07 14.17 11.52
N ASP A 45 -14.48 14.83 12.60
CA ASP A 45 -13.72 14.86 13.86
C ASP A 45 -13.59 13.45 14.48
N TRP A 46 -14.66 12.65 14.44
CA TRP A 46 -14.62 11.26 14.88
C TRP A 46 -13.65 10.39 14.08
N VAL A 47 -13.67 10.50 12.74
CA VAL A 47 -12.73 9.75 11.87
C VAL A 47 -11.29 10.20 12.09
N ASN A 48 -11.05 11.51 12.19
CA ASN A 48 -9.73 12.07 12.48
C ASN A 48 -9.21 11.63 13.86
N TRP A 49 -10.08 11.57 14.88
CA TRP A 49 -9.71 11.01 16.18
C TRP A 49 -9.29 9.55 16.05
N ALA A 50 -10.08 8.72 15.37
CA ALA A 50 -9.78 7.29 15.18
C ALA A 50 -8.43 7.09 14.47
N PHE A 51 -8.19 7.84 13.39
CA PHE A 51 -6.93 7.84 12.64
C PHE A 51 -5.75 8.44 13.43
N GLY A 52 -6.05 9.33 14.38
CA GLY A 52 -5.08 9.96 15.27
C GLY A 52 -4.58 9.07 16.40
N THR A 53 -5.30 7.98 16.73
CA THR A 53 -4.86 6.99 17.73
C THR A 53 -3.55 6.31 17.31
N TRP A 54 -2.83 5.73 18.28
CA TRP A 54 -1.63 4.93 17.98
C TRP A 54 -1.90 3.83 16.94
N LEU A 55 -3.00 3.07 17.12
CA LEU A 55 -3.38 2.00 16.20
C LEU A 55 -3.77 2.55 14.82
N GLY A 56 -4.52 3.65 14.78
CA GLY A 56 -4.88 4.34 13.53
C GLY A 56 -3.64 4.78 12.75
N ARG A 57 -2.67 5.40 13.42
CA ARG A 57 -1.39 5.81 12.82
C ARG A 57 -0.56 4.62 12.35
N LEU A 58 -0.54 3.51 13.08
CA LEU A 58 0.15 2.29 12.66
C LEU A 58 -0.45 1.72 11.37
N ILE A 59 -1.79 1.69 11.27
CA ILE A 59 -2.50 1.26 10.06
C ILE A 59 -2.20 2.20 8.90
N LEU A 60 -2.28 3.53 9.11
CA LEU A 60 -1.98 4.52 8.08
C LEU A 60 -0.52 4.45 7.61
N PHE A 61 0.42 4.24 8.53
CA PHE A 61 1.83 4.01 8.19
C PHE A 61 1.99 2.75 7.32
N GLY A 62 1.37 1.65 7.71
CA GLY A 62 1.35 0.41 6.92
C GLY A 62 0.73 0.60 5.54
N TYR A 63 -0.37 1.36 5.44
CA TYR A 63 -0.99 1.73 4.18
C TYR A 63 -0.04 2.56 3.29
N THR A 64 0.59 3.60 3.84
CA THR A 64 1.57 4.41 3.10
C THR A 64 2.74 3.57 2.62
N TRP A 65 3.28 2.70 3.47
CA TRP A 65 4.38 1.80 3.08
C TRP A 65 3.97 0.84 1.96
N ALA A 66 2.78 0.22 2.07
CA ALA A 66 2.24 -0.66 1.04
C ALA A 66 2.03 0.10 -0.28
N LEU A 67 1.52 1.34 -0.23
CA LEU A 67 1.33 2.20 -1.39
C LEU A 67 2.64 2.49 -2.09
N MET A 68 3.65 2.95 -1.35
CA MET A 68 4.97 3.28 -1.91
C MET A 68 5.64 2.03 -2.51
N HIS A 69 5.63 0.91 -1.78
CA HIS A 69 6.24 -0.33 -2.26
C HIS A 69 5.53 -0.86 -3.52
N HIS A 70 4.20 -0.86 -3.54
CA HIS A 70 3.44 -1.31 -4.71
C HIS A 70 3.68 -0.39 -5.91
N MET A 71 3.62 0.93 -5.72
CA MET A 71 3.86 1.93 -6.77
C MET A 71 5.26 1.78 -7.38
N LEU A 72 6.31 1.74 -6.56
CA LEU A 72 7.69 1.62 -7.04
C LEU A 72 7.92 0.28 -7.75
N GLY A 73 7.36 -0.82 -7.21
CA GLY A 73 7.37 -2.12 -7.87
C GLY A 73 6.67 -2.08 -9.23
N GLY A 74 5.52 -1.40 -9.31
CA GLY A 74 4.74 -1.20 -10.54
C GLY A 74 5.51 -0.39 -11.58
N VAL A 75 6.13 0.73 -11.18
CA VAL A 75 6.99 1.53 -12.07
C VAL A 75 8.14 0.69 -12.62
N ARG A 76 8.80 -0.12 -11.77
CA ARG A 76 9.84 -1.04 -12.24
C ARG A 76 9.30 -2.06 -13.26
N HIS A 77 8.11 -2.62 -13.02
CA HIS A 77 7.46 -3.51 -13.97
C HIS A 77 7.19 -2.80 -15.31
N LEU A 78 6.64 -1.59 -15.28
CA LEU A 78 6.41 -0.78 -16.48
C LEU A 78 7.71 -0.49 -17.25
N VAL A 79 8.81 -0.21 -16.55
CA VAL A 79 10.13 -0.03 -17.18
C VAL A 79 10.59 -1.33 -17.84
N TRP A 80 10.51 -2.46 -17.16
CA TRP A 80 10.89 -3.77 -17.71
C TRP A 80 10.03 -4.19 -18.91
N ASP A 81 8.76 -3.81 -18.94
CA ASP A 81 7.86 -4.08 -20.08
C ASP A 81 8.30 -3.36 -21.37
N THR A 82 9.11 -2.29 -21.26
CA THR A 82 9.74 -1.61 -22.42
C THR A 82 11.00 -2.31 -22.94
N GLY A 83 11.48 -3.35 -22.25
CA GLY A 83 12.77 -4.01 -22.51
C GLY A 83 13.96 -3.34 -21.84
N ALA A 84 13.79 -2.17 -21.19
CA ALA A 84 14.85 -1.48 -20.48
C ALA A 84 15.17 -2.14 -19.12
N GLY A 85 16.44 -2.11 -18.69
CA GLY A 85 16.84 -2.51 -17.33
C GLY A 85 16.73 -4.02 -17.03
N LEU A 86 16.77 -4.86 -18.06
CA LEU A 86 16.79 -6.33 -17.98
C LEU A 86 18.21 -6.93 -17.89
N GLU A 87 19.22 -6.09 -18.09
CA GLU A 87 20.63 -6.47 -18.00
C GLU A 87 21.07 -6.58 -16.52
N LYS A 88 22.08 -7.40 -16.25
CA LYS A 88 22.55 -7.70 -14.88
C LYS A 88 23.50 -6.64 -14.33
#